data_AF-A0A9P3CP90-F1
#
_entry.id   AF-A0A9P3CP90-F1
#
_cell.length_a   1.000
_cell.length_b   1.000
_cell.length_c   1.000
_cell.angle_alpha   90.00
_cell.angle_beta   90.00
_cell.angle_gamma   90.00
#
_symmetry.space_group_name_H-M   'P 1'
#
loop_
_entity.id
_entity.type
_entity.pdbx_description
1 polymer ?
#
loop_
_entity_poly.entity_id
_entity_poly.type
_entity_poly.pdbx_seq_one_letter_code
_entity_poly.pdbx_strand_id
1 'polypeptide(L)'
;MNVQEIYTIVLLSLIGLGLLRRSLQQLYTLVWRPGSQIILRYLVYTQVFRPGHLIGLNPTWAEALALTAHWAATAACNAYRVRSLAEASARAGQLALVHLVPLISVRQLSFASHVLGWSLRKCHFIHGSLGIMATAQGIIHAVIALQERRILGKDRIVGIICFVAVVLLAIIPPIRRFAYELFLYSHLALSIVLAVSLWEHVRLKKHFNRPLMLGATGAFLLTSGIRYAHQVYQNISWNRSGPQMIRVVRTERLGSSLVLELKLSRAWAIVPGQHVYLTILTWREFSVLQRHPFMITWWQSIPGGITMEPGLAGARG
;
A
#
# COMPACT_ATOMS: atom_id res chain seq x y z
N MET A 1 11.83 -7.56 27.47
CA MET A 1 11.41 -7.02 26.15
C MET A 1 10.51 -8.06 25.51
N ASN A 2 9.26 -7.69 25.23
CA ASN A 2 8.27 -8.61 24.66
C ASN A 2 8.69 -8.96 23.22
N VAL A 3 8.56 -10.21 22.76
CA VAL A 3 9.01 -10.65 21.42
C VAL A 3 8.43 -9.75 20.32
N GLN A 4 7.21 -9.27 20.54
CA GLN A 4 6.55 -8.31 19.67
C GLN A 4 7.26 -6.96 19.61
N GLU A 5 7.76 -6.43 20.72
CA GLU A 5 8.53 -5.17 20.76
C GLU A 5 9.85 -5.32 19.99
N ILE A 6 10.55 -6.44 20.23
CA ILE A 6 11.79 -6.76 19.50
C ILE A 6 11.52 -6.83 18.01
N TYR A 7 10.45 -7.52 17.60
CA TYR A 7 10.12 -7.68 16.20
C TYR A 7 9.64 -6.38 15.56
N THR A 8 8.84 -5.56 16.25
CA THR A 8 8.46 -4.23 15.75
C THR A 8 9.67 -3.33 15.62
N ILE A 9 10.59 -3.36 16.57
CA ILE A 9 11.85 -2.60 16.50
C ILE A 9 12.67 -3.09 15.32
N VAL A 10 12.83 -4.41 15.12
CA VAL A 10 13.56 -4.99 13.98
C VAL A 10 12.89 -4.63 12.65
N LEU A 11 11.57 -4.73 12.54
CA LEU A 11 10.84 -4.40 11.32
C LEU A 11 10.91 -2.90 11.00
N LEU A 12 10.71 -2.04 12.00
CA LEU A 12 10.87 -0.60 11.87
C LEU A 12 12.31 -0.20 11.58
N SER A 13 13.29 -0.94 12.12
CA SER A 13 14.71 -0.74 11.85
C SER A 13 15.07 -1.18 10.43
N LEU A 14 14.48 -2.25 9.89
CA LEU A 14 14.66 -2.67 8.50
C LEU A 14 14.01 -1.69 7.51
N ILE A 15 12.82 -1.17 7.84
CA ILE A 15 12.17 -0.10 7.06
C ILE A 15 12.99 1.19 7.15
N GLY A 16 13.44 1.56 8.34
CA GLY A 16 14.30 2.69 8.62
C GLY A 16 15.65 2.60 7.91
N LEU A 17 16.28 1.42 7.88
CA LEU A 17 17.50 1.16 7.12
C LEU A 17 17.27 1.30 5.62
N GLY A 18 16.11 0.88 5.12
CA GLY A 18 15.72 1.05 3.73
C GLY A 18 15.54 2.52 3.35
N LEU A 19 14.95 3.32 4.23
CA LEU A 19 14.80 4.77 4.07
C LEU A 19 16.15 5.50 4.19
N LEU A 20 16.99 5.14 5.18
CA LEU A 20 18.33 5.68 5.35
C LEU A 20 19.23 5.34 4.16
N ARG A 21 19.20 4.08 3.69
CA ARG A 21 19.92 3.64 2.49
C ARG A 21 19.47 4.42 1.27
N ARG A 22 18.18 4.73 1.14
CA ARG A 22 17.68 5.56 0.04
C ARG A 22 18.22 6.99 0.12
N SER A 23 18.17 7.62 1.29
CA SER A 23 18.71 8.96 1.49
C SER A 23 20.22 9.01 1.23
N LEU A 24 20.96 8.00 1.70
CA LEU A 24 22.39 7.83 1.44
C LEU A 24 22.67 7.51 -0.02
N GLN A 25 21.83 6.75 -0.71
CA GLN A 25 21.99 6.43 -2.12
C GLN A 25 21.72 7.66 -3.00
N GLN A 26 20.74 8.49 -2.65
CA GLN A 26 20.51 9.79 -3.30
C GLN A 26 21.71 10.73 -3.11
N LEU A 27 22.26 10.78 -1.90
CA LEU A 27 23.47 11.56 -1.58
C LEU A 27 24.72 11.00 -2.28
N TYR A 28 24.85 9.67 -2.38
CA TYR A 28 25.98 8.99 -3.01
C TYR A 28 25.96 9.11 -4.53
N THR A 29 24.78 9.07 -5.17
CA THR A 29 24.64 9.32 -6.63
C THR A 29 24.96 10.76 -7.03
N LEU A 30 24.91 11.69 -6.07
CA LEU A 30 25.35 13.08 -6.23
C LEU A 30 26.89 13.20 -6.22
N VAL A 31 27.60 12.27 -5.56
CA VAL A 31 29.05 12.39 -5.28
C VAL A 31 29.91 11.38 -6.05
N TRP A 32 29.42 10.18 -6.41
CA TRP A 32 30.26 9.12 -7.01
C TRP A 32 29.55 8.30 -8.11
N ARG A 33 30.01 8.45 -9.37
CA ARG A 33 29.39 7.88 -10.58
C ARG A 33 29.93 6.52 -11.09
N PRO A 34 31.22 6.13 -10.94
CA PRO A 34 31.70 4.90 -11.59
C PRO A 34 31.37 3.62 -10.80
N GLY A 35 31.58 3.60 -9.48
CA GLY A 35 31.36 2.40 -8.64
C GLY A 35 29.88 2.05 -8.41
N SER A 36 28.99 3.05 -8.49
CA SER A 36 27.55 2.85 -8.30
C SER A 36 26.90 2.04 -9.43
N GLN A 37 27.45 2.09 -10.66
CA GLN A 37 26.83 1.42 -11.81
C GLN A 37 26.90 -0.11 -11.74
N ILE A 38 28.00 -0.68 -11.24
CA ILE A 38 28.16 -2.14 -11.12
C ILE A 38 27.19 -2.68 -10.05
N ILE A 39 27.14 -2.03 -8.89
CA ILE A 39 26.22 -2.38 -7.80
C ILE A 39 24.77 -2.24 -8.26
N LEU A 40 24.43 -1.14 -8.94
CA LEU A 40 23.10 -0.92 -9.49
C LEU A 40 22.73 -2.01 -10.51
N ARG A 41 23.64 -2.37 -11.42
CA ARG A 41 23.41 -3.39 -12.46
C ARG A 41 23.09 -4.75 -11.85
N TYR A 42 23.91 -5.23 -10.93
CA TYR A 42 23.77 -6.60 -10.40
C TYR A 42 22.76 -6.72 -9.25
N LEU A 43 22.69 -5.74 -8.33
CA LEU A 43 21.82 -5.85 -7.14
C LEU A 43 20.46 -5.16 -7.28
N VAL A 44 20.37 -4.08 -8.06
CA VAL A 44 19.15 -3.24 -8.11
C VAL A 44 18.34 -3.44 -9.38
N TYR A 45 18.98 -3.60 -10.54
CA TYR A 45 18.27 -3.74 -11.81
C TYR A 45 18.06 -5.18 -12.26
N THR A 46 18.91 -6.11 -11.83
CA THR A 46 18.77 -7.53 -12.20
C THR A 46 17.61 -8.16 -11.42
N GLN A 47 16.61 -8.63 -12.16
CA GLN A 47 15.48 -9.40 -11.63
C GLN A 47 15.90 -10.86 -11.44
N VAL A 48 15.50 -11.48 -10.33
CA VAL A 48 15.84 -12.87 -10.01
C VAL A 48 15.08 -13.85 -10.90
N PHE A 49 13.83 -13.53 -11.24
CA PHE A 49 12.97 -14.35 -12.08
C PHE A 49 12.49 -13.57 -13.31
N ARG A 50 12.30 -14.26 -14.43
CA ARG A 50 11.64 -13.67 -15.61
C ARG A 50 10.18 -13.30 -15.27
N PRO A 51 9.65 -12.18 -15.78
CA PRO A 51 8.27 -11.79 -15.53
C PRO A 51 7.30 -12.91 -15.92
N GLY A 52 6.50 -13.38 -14.95
CA GLY A 52 5.32 -14.22 -15.23
C GLY A 52 5.26 -15.60 -14.59
N HIS A 53 6.25 -16.04 -13.79
CA HIS A 53 6.29 -17.45 -13.36
C HIS A 53 5.81 -17.78 -11.93
N LEU A 54 5.75 -16.87 -10.95
CA LEU A 54 5.17 -17.20 -9.63
C LEU A 54 4.62 -15.97 -8.87
N ILE A 55 3.38 -16.07 -8.39
CA ILE A 55 2.76 -15.24 -7.31
C ILE A 55 2.88 -13.71 -7.50
N GLY A 56 3.11 -13.22 -8.73
CA GLY A 56 3.22 -11.79 -9.02
C GLY A 56 4.37 -11.06 -8.30
N LEU A 57 5.29 -11.78 -7.64
CA LEU A 57 6.49 -11.23 -7.03
C LEU A 57 7.66 -11.44 -7.99
N ASN A 58 8.15 -10.36 -8.59
CA ASN A 58 9.34 -10.38 -9.44
C ASN A 58 10.48 -9.64 -8.71
N PRO A 59 11.09 -10.19 -7.65
CA PRO A 59 12.09 -9.47 -6.86
C PRO A 59 13.37 -9.18 -7.66
N THR A 60 14.01 -8.06 -7.35
CA THR A 60 15.45 -7.84 -7.62
C THR A 60 16.29 -8.62 -6.62
N TRP A 61 17.59 -8.80 -6.85
CA TRP A 61 18.46 -9.48 -5.89
C TRP A 61 18.49 -8.80 -4.52
N ALA A 62 18.51 -7.46 -4.48
CA ALA A 62 18.42 -6.73 -3.21
C ALA A 62 17.08 -6.95 -2.50
N GLU A 63 15.98 -7.01 -3.25
CA GLU A 63 14.64 -7.32 -2.72
C GLU A 63 14.58 -8.76 -2.18
N ALA A 64 15.19 -9.72 -2.89
CA ALA A 64 15.25 -11.12 -2.48
C ALA A 64 16.08 -11.31 -1.20
N LEU A 65 17.25 -10.68 -1.09
CA LEU A 65 18.08 -10.71 0.12
C LEU A 65 17.37 -10.07 1.33
N ALA A 66 16.66 -8.97 1.11
CA ALA A 66 15.87 -8.34 2.17
C ALA A 66 14.71 -9.24 2.62
N LEU A 67 14.03 -9.90 1.68
CA LEU A 67 12.99 -10.88 2.01
C LEU A 67 13.54 -12.07 2.78
N THR A 68 14.66 -12.67 2.35
CA THR A 68 15.23 -13.83 3.05
C THR A 68 15.66 -13.48 4.47
N ALA A 69 16.30 -12.32 4.67
CA ALA A 69 16.63 -11.82 5.99
C ALA A 69 15.38 -11.60 6.87
N HIS A 70 14.34 -11.00 6.30
CA HIS A 70 13.06 -10.79 6.99
C HIS A 70 12.37 -12.11 7.37
N TRP A 71 12.38 -13.11 6.47
CA TRP A 71 11.81 -14.44 6.73
C TRP A 71 12.61 -15.18 7.80
N ALA A 72 13.95 -15.13 7.75
CA ALA A 72 14.81 -15.71 8.76
C ALA A 72 14.59 -15.08 10.15
N ALA A 73 14.47 -13.75 10.21
CA ALA A 73 14.15 -13.05 11.46
C ALA A 73 12.77 -13.48 12.01
N THR A 74 11.78 -13.62 11.14
CA THR A 74 10.43 -14.06 11.53
C THR A 74 10.43 -15.51 12.04
N ALA A 75 11.17 -16.40 11.37
CA ALA A 75 11.34 -17.78 11.81
C ALA A 75 12.07 -17.87 13.16
N ALA A 76 13.12 -17.07 13.35
CA ALA A 76 13.83 -16.98 14.63
C ALA A 76 12.90 -16.50 15.76
N CYS A 77 12.07 -15.47 15.52
CA CYS A 77 11.08 -15.02 16.50
C CYS A 77 10.03 -16.09 16.85
N ASN A 78 9.65 -16.91 15.87
CA ASN A 78 8.75 -18.05 16.09
C ASN A 78 9.38 -19.20 16.87
N ALA A 79 10.67 -19.48 16.69
CA ALA A 79 11.30 -20.67 17.28
C ALA A 79 12.06 -20.39 18.58
N TYR A 80 12.63 -19.19 18.74
CA TYR A 80 13.59 -18.91 19.80
C TYR A 80 12.96 -18.97 21.20
N ARG A 81 13.39 -19.94 22.01
CA ARG A 81 12.94 -20.15 23.41
C ARG A 81 11.42 -20.33 23.56
N VAL A 82 10.74 -20.92 22.58
CA VAL A 82 9.33 -21.31 22.75
C VAL A 82 9.25 -22.57 23.59
N ARG A 83 8.41 -22.55 24.63
CA ARG A 83 8.28 -23.65 25.59
C ARG A 83 6.96 -24.42 25.49
N SER A 84 5.98 -23.91 24.73
CA SER A 84 4.67 -24.54 24.57
C SER A 84 4.03 -24.23 23.22
N LEU A 85 3.09 -25.09 22.78
CA LEU A 85 2.27 -24.85 21.58
C LEU A 85 1.41 -23.59 21.71
N ALA A 86 0.88 -23.31 22.90
CA ALA A 86 0.11 -22.09 23.17
C ALA A 86 0.97 -20.83 22.97
N GLU A 87 2.23 -20.86 23.43
CA GLU A 87 3.18 -19.77 23.21
C GLU A 87 3.53 -19.63 21.72
N ALA A 88 3.78 -20.75 21.02
CA ALA A 88 4.03 -20.74 19.57
C ALA A 88 2.86 -20.10 18.79
N SER A 89 1.63 -20.50 19.11
CA SER A 89 0.41 -19.92 18.52
C SER A 89 0.28 -18.43 18.81
N ALA A 90 0.54 -18.00 20.04
CA ALA A 90 0.48 -16.59 20.42
C ALA A 90 1.51 -15.75 19.66
N ARG A 91 2.74 -16.25 19.48
CA ARG A 91 3.79 -15.57 18.70
C ARG A 91 3.44 -15.47 17.23
N ALA A 92 2.96 -16.55 16.62
CA ALA A 92 2.49 -16.54 15.25
C ALA A 92 1.35 -15.51 15.05
N GLY A 93 0.39 -15.45 15.99
CA GLY A 93 -0.67 -14.44 15.97
C GLY A 93 -0.17 -13.00 16.09
N GLN A 94 0.82 -12.74 16.97
CA GLN A 94 1.45 -11.43 17.10
C GLN A 94 2.24 -11.03 15.84
N LEU A 95 2.98 -11.96 15.24
CA LEU A 95 3.69 -11.71 13.99
C LEU A 95 2.70 -11.45 12.86
N ALA A 96 1.63 -12.23 12.73
CA ALA A 96 0.56 -11.95 11.76
C ALA A 96 0.02 -10.53 11.92
N LEU A 97 -0.28 -10.11 13.16
CA LEU A 97 -0.74 -8.76 13.47
C LEU A 97 0.25 -7.68 13.01
N VAL A 98 1.55 -7.85 13.29
CA VAL A 98 2.57 -6.86 12.89
C VAL A 98 2.64 -6.69 11.37
N HIS A 99 2.44 -7.76 10.59
CA HIS A 99 2.40 -7.68 9.12
C HIS A 99 1.08 -7.10 8.60
N LEU A 100 -0.03 -7.35 9.29
CA LEU A 100 -1.36 -6.85 8.91
C LEU A 100 -1.51 -5.34 9.12
N VAL A 101 -0.88 -4.78 10.16
CA VAL A 101 -0.94 -3.34 10.46
C VAL A 101 -0.59 -2.46 9.25
N PRO A 102 0.60 -2.57 8.62
CA PRO A 102 0.94 -1.74 7.46
C PRO A 102 0.04 -1.99 6.24
N LEU A 103 -0.51 -3.21 6.10
CA LEU A 103 -1.44 -3.55 5.00
C LEU A 103 -2.78 -2.82 5.14
N ILE A 104 -3.30 -2.73 6.37
CA ILE A 104 -4.58 -2.06 6.66
C ILE A 104 -4.39 -0.55 6.72
N SER A 105 -3.24 -0.06 7.21
CA SER A 105 -2.96 1.37 7.33
C SER A 105 -2.84 2.11 5.99
N VAL A 106 -2.58 1.42 4.87
CA VAL A 106 -2.40 2.06 3.56
C VAL A 106 -3.37 1.49 2.53
N ARG A 107 -4.48 2.20 2.29
CA ARG A 107 -5.51 1.77 1.33
C ARG A 107 -5.11 1.89 -0.16
N GLN A 108 -4.23 2.83 -0.54
CA GLN A 108 -3.82 2.99 -1.94
C GLN A 108 -2.31 3.09 -2.06
N LEU A 109 -1.73 2.16 -2.81
CA LEU A 109 -0.28 2.02 -2.93
C LEU A 109 0.37 3.17 -3.72
N SER A 110 -0.37 3.84 -4.61
CA SER A 110 0.12 5.06 -5.26
C SER A 110 0.35 6.19 -4.26
N PHE A 111 -0.51 6.33 -3.24
CA PHE A 111 -0.26 7.31 -2.19
C PHE A 111 1.00 6.97 -1.38
N ALA A 112 1.17 5.70 -1.00
CA ALA A 112 2.42 5.27 -0.35
C ALA A 112 3.64 5.50 -1.24
N SER A 113 3.52 5.30 -2.56
CA SER A 113 4.62 5.60 -3.50
C SER A 113 5.00 7.07 -3.49
N HIS A 114 4.04 7.99 -3.35
CA HIS A 114 4.32 9.42 -3.26
C HIS A 114 4.94 9.80 -1.92
N VAL A 115 4.36 9.33 -0.79
CA VAL A 115 4.84 9.68 0.55
C VAL A 115 6.22 9.09 0.84
N LEU A 116 6.46 7.85 0.45
CA LEU A 116 7.73 7.15 0.67
C LEU A 116 8.74 7.40 -0.47
N GLY A 117 8.28 8.06 -1.54
CA GLY A 117 8.96 8.23 -2.82
C GLY A 117 9.28 6.91 -3.54
N TRP A 118 8.86 5.75 -3.04
CA TRP A 118 9.20 4.45 -3.66
C TRP A 118 8.47 4.29 -4.98
N SER A 119 9.03 3.54 -5.93
CA SER A 119 8.30 3.19 -7.15
C SER A 119 7.05 2.38 -6.78
N LEU A 120 5.94 2.57 -7.51
CA LEU A 120 4.70 1.80 -7.31
C LEU A 120 4.92 0.28 -7.34
N ARG A 121 5.83 -0.21 -8.19
CA ARG A 121 6.28 -1.61 -8.22
C ARG A 121 6.77 -2.09 -6.85
N LYS A 122 7.63 -1.31 -6.19
CA LYS A 122 8.15 -1.62 -4.85
C LYS A 122 7.05 -1.65 -3.80
N CYS A 123 6.11 -0.69 -3.86
CA CYS A 123 4.96 -0.70 -2.96
C CYS A 123 4.08 -1.95 -3.14
N HIS A 124 3.83 -2.37 -4.38
CA HIS A 124 3.14 -3.64 -4.66
C HIS A 124 3.90 -4.86 -4.16
N PHE A 125 5.22 -4.89 -4.38
CA PHE A 125 6.08 -5.96 -3.90
C PHE A 125 6.03 -6.09 -2.37
N ILE A 126 6.21 -4.98 -1.64
CA ILE A 126 6.18 -4.95 -0.18
C ILE A 126 4.78 -5.34 0.34
N HIS A 127 3.71 -4.80 -0.26
CA HIS A 127 2.34 -5.15 0.10
C HIS A 127 2.10 -6.66 -0.09
N GLY A 128 2.51 -7.23 -1.22
CA GLY A 128 2.41 -8.66 -1.49
C GLY A 128 3.21 -9.50 -0.50
N SER A 129 4.46 -9.13 -0.21
CA SER A 129 5.31 -9.89 0.71
C SER A 129 4.80 -9.88 2.14
N LEU A 130 4.33 -8.72 2.62
CA LEU A 130 3.72 -8.60 3.95
C LEU A 130 2.41 -9.41 4.01
N GLY A 131 1.60 -9.41 2.94
CA GLY A 131 0.37 -10.19 2.85
C GLY A 131 0.62 -11.70 2.91
N ILE A 132 1.62 -12.20 2.18
CA ILE A 132 2.02 -13.61 2.22
C ILE A 132 2.49 -13.99 3.62
N MET A 133 3.36 -13.18 4.24
CA MET A 133 3.86 -13.46 5.58
C MET A 133 2.74 -13.41 6.63
N ALA A 134 1.86 -12.42 6.58
CA ALA A 134 0.67 -12.33 7.43
C ALA A 134 -0.21 -13.59 7.31
N THR A 135 -0.45 -14.06 6.09
CA THR A 135 -1.25 -15.25 5.82
C THR A 135 -0.57 -16.50 6.36
N ALA A 136 0.73 -16.68 6.13
CA ALA A 136 1.49 -17.82 6.64
C ALA A 136 1.48 -17.88 8.17
N GLN A 137 1.71 -16.75 8.85
CA GLN A 137 1.63 -16.66 10.31
C GLN A 137 0.20 -16.89 10.83
N GLY A 138 -0.81 -16.38 10.10
CA GLY A 138 -2.22 -16.63 10.40
C GLY A 138 -2.60 -18.10 10.30
N ILE A 139 -2.09 -18.83 9.30
CA ILE A 139 -2.27 -20.29 9.16
C ILE A 139 -1.66 -21.03 10.35
N ILE A 140 -0.41 -20.72 10.71
CA ILE A 140 0.26 -21.34 11.87
C ILE A 140 -0.56 -21.10 13.15
N HIS A 141 -0.97 -19.86 13.39
CA HIS A 141 -1.81 -19.50 14.53
C HIS A 141 -3.13 -20.29 14.57
N ALA A 142 -3.85 -20.32 13.43
CA ALA A 142 -5.14 -20.98 13.31
C ALA A 142 -5.04 -22.51 13.48
N VAL A 143 -4.06 -23.16 12.86
CA VAL A 143 -3.86 -24.62 12.95
C VAL A 143 -3.64 -25.04 14.41
N ILE A 144 -2.75 -24.35 15.13
CA ILE A 144 -2.48 -24.67 16.54
C ILE A 144 -3.72 -24.35 17.41
N ALA A 145 -4.39 -23.23 17.14
CA ALA A 145 -5.58 -22.83 17.90
C ALA A 145 -6.79 -23.77 17.68
N LEU A 146 -6.86 -24.45 16.54
CA LEU A 146 -7.91 -25.44 16.23
C LEU A 146 -7.64 -26.80 16.91
N GLN A 147 -6.38 -27.14 17.18
CA GLN A 147 -6.02 -28.35 17.92
C GLN A 147 -6.47 -28.28 19.39
N GLU A 148 -6.57 -27.09 19.97
CA GLU A 148 -7.17 -26.90 21.28
C GLU A 148 -8.68 -27.18 21.22
N ARG A 149 -9.14 -28.33 21.74
CA ARG A 149 -10.56 -28.71 21.75
C ARG A 149 -11.37 -27.87 22.76
N ARG A 150 -11.64 -26.62 22.41
CA ARG A 150 -12.49 -25.67 23.16
C ARG A 150 -13.88 -25.54 22.54
N ILE A 151 -14.86 -25.13 23.35
CA ILE A 151 -16.21 -24.79 22.89
C ILE A 151 -16.14 -23.58 21.94
N LEU A 152 -17.01 -23.54 20.93
CA LEU A 152 -17.12 -22.43 19.99
C LEU A 152 -17.66 -21.17 20.68
N GLY A 153 -16.75 -20.36 21.22
CA GLY A 153 -17.03 -19.02 21.75
C GLY A 153 -16.98 -17.93 20.68
N LYS A 154 -17.47 -16.73 21.04
CA LYS A 154 -17.45 -15.53 20.17
C LYS A 154 -16.05 -15.21 19.65
N ASP A 155 -15.02 -15.34 20.49
CA ASP A 155 -13.62 -15.06 20.11
C ASP A 155 -13.11 -15.98 19.00
N ARG A 156 -13.54 -17.25 19.01
CA ARG A 156 -13.19 -18.24 17.99
C ARG A 156 -13.95 -18.00 16.69
N ILE A 157 -15.24 -17.69 16.74
CA ILE A 157 -16.03 -17.35 15.53
C ILE A 157 -15.41 -16.14 14.82
N VAL A 158 -15.14 -15.06 15.56
CA VAL A 158 -14.50 -13.87 14.98
C VAL A 158 -13.09 -14.20 14.46
N GLY A 159 -12.34 -15.06 15.15
CA GLY A 159 -11.04 -15.56 14.68
C GLY A 159 -11.13 -16.34 13.36
N ILE A 160 -12.15 -17.18 13.19
CA ILE A 160 -12.40 -17.91 11.93
C ILE A 160 -12.74 -16.93 10.81
N ILE A 161 -13.60 -15.94 11.05
CA ILE A 161 -13.93 -14.90 10.05
C ILE A 161 -12.66 -14.15 9.63
N CYS A 162 -11.82 -13.76 10.58
CA CYS A 162 -10.54 -13.11 10.33
C CYS A 162 -9.60 -14.01 9.48
N PHE A 163 -9.51 -15.30 9.82
CA PHE A 163 -8.70 -16.28 9.10
C PHE A 163 -9.17 -16.48 7.66
N VAL A 164 -10.47 -16.67 7.45
CA VAL A 164 -11.06 -16.81 6.11
C VAL A 164 -10.82 -15.55 5.29
N ALA A 165 -11.01 -14.36 5.87
CA ALA A 165 -10.78 -13.09 5.17
C ALA A 165 -9.33 -12.94 4.70
N VAL A 166 -8.33 -13.22 5.55
CA VAL A 166 -6.91 -13.11 5.16
C VAL A 166 -6.52 -14.13 4.09
N VAL A 167 -7.03 -15.37 4.19
CA VAL A 167 -6.77 -16.41 3.18
C VAL A 167 -7.38 -16.03 1.83
N LEU A 168 -8.63 -15.55 1.81
CA LEU A 168 -9.28 -15.09 0.57
C LEU A 168 -8.53 -13.90 -0.06
N LEU A 169 -8.05 -12.96 0.76
CA LEU A 169 -7.22 -11.83 0.30
C LEU A 169 -5.91 -12.29 -0.34
N ALA A 170 -5.33 -13.39 0.11
CA ALA A 170 -4.13 -13.97 -0.47
C ALA A 170 -4.41 -14.72 -1.80
N ILE A 171 -5.60 -15.29 -1.97
CA ILE A 171 -5.97 -16.10 -3.14
C ILE A 171 -6.54 -15.25 -4.29
N ILE A 172 -7.17 -14.10 -4.01
CA ILE A 172 -7.82 -13.27 -5.03
C ILE A 172 -6.90 -12.55 -6.05
N PRO A 173 -5.63 -12.18 -5.78
CA PRO A 173 -4.82 -11.37 -6.70
C PRO A 173 -4.65 -11.88 -8.14
N PRO A 174 -4.56 -13.20 -8.42
CA PRO A 174 -4.52 -13.72 -9.78
C PRO A 174 -5.76 -13.39 -10.60
N ILE A 175 -6.93 -13.18 -9.98
CA ILE A 175 -8.19 -12.84 -10.67
C ILE A 175 -8.10 -11.48 -11.36
N ARG A 176 -7.24 -10.58 -10.87
CA ARG A 176 -7.06 -9.22 -11.41
C ARG A 176 -6.79 -9.18 -12.92
N ARG A 177 -6.12 -10.21 -13.47
CA ARG A 177 -5.81 -10.29 -14.90
C ARG A 177 -7.03 -10.55 -15.79
N PHE A 178 -8.10 -11.11 -15.22
CA PHE A 178 -9.32 -11.47 -15.94
C PHE A 178 -10.47 -10.52 -15.61
N ALA A 179 -10.62 -10.16 -14.33
CA ALA A 179 -11.70 -9.32 -13.84
C ALA A 179 -11.15 -8.30 -12.84
N TYR A 180 -10.66 -7.16 -13.35
CA TYR A 180 -10.04 -6.12 -12.54
C TYR A 180 -11.01 -5.52 -11.51
N GLU A 181 -12.23 -5.20 -11.93
CA GLU A 181 -13.26 -4.59 -11.05
C GLU A 181 -13.69 -5.55 -9.94
N LEU A 182 -13.92 -6.83 -10.27
CA LEU A 182 -14.25 -7.86 -9.27
C LEU A 182 -13.12 -7.99 -8.24
N PHE A 183 -11.87 -8.08 -8.70
CA PHE A 183 -10.72 -8.07 -7.81
C PHE A 183 -10.70 -6.85 -6.89
N LEU A 184 -10.90 -5.65 -7.44
CA LEU A 184 -10.82 -4.39 -6.70
C LEU A 184 -11.88 -4.32 -5.58
N TYR A 185 -13.16 -4.56 -5.91
CA TYR A 185 -14.24 -4.45 -4.94
C TYR A 185 -14.20 -5.59 -3.91
N SER A 186 -13.95 -6.82 -4.33
CA SER A 186 -13.85 -7.96 -3.41
C SER A 186 -12.65 -7.81 -2.47
N HIS A 187 -11.49 -7.37 -2.96
CA HIS A 187 -10.31 -7.15 -2.12
C HIS A 187 -10.56 -6.02 -1.10
N LEU A 188 -11.28 -4.95 -1.50
CA LEU A 188 -11.68 -3.88 -0.57
C LEU A 188 -12.66 -4.38 0.49
N ALA A 189 -13.73 -5.09 0.09
CA ALA A 189 -14.73 -5.63 1.00
C ALA A 189 -14.10 -6.60 2.01
N LEU A 190 -13.26 -7.54 1.53
CA LEU A 190 -12.55 -8.48 2.39
C LEU A 190 -11.57 -7.77 3.33
N SER A 191 -10.92 -6.68 2.88
CA SER A 191 -10.03 -5.89 3.74
C SER A 191 -10.79 -5.20 4.87
N ILE A 192 -12.01 -4.72 4.63
CA ILE A 192 -12.89 -4.16 5.68
C ILE A 192 -13.31 -5.25 6.67
N VAL A 193 -13.75 -6.40 6.17
CA VAL A 193 -14.10 -7.56 7.01
C VAL A 193 -12.90 -7.99 7.86
N LEU A 194 -11.70 -8.06 7.27
CA LEU A 194 -10.48 -8.38 7.97
C LEU A 194 -10.18 -7.34 9.07
N ALA A 195 -10.26 -6.04 8.76
CA ALA A 195 -9.96 -4.99 9.74
C ALA A 195 -10.92 -5.05 10.95
N VAL A 196 -12.23 -5.17 10.71
CA VAL A 196 -13.24 -5.23 11.77
C VAL A 196 -13.11 -6.52 12.59
N SER A 197 -12.99 -7.68 11.93
CA SER A 197 -12.85 -8.96 12.62
C SER A 197 -11.52 -9.08 13.38
N LEU A 198 -10.43 -8.55 12.84
CA LEU A 198 -9.13 -8.50 13.53
C LEU A 198 -9.22 -7.64 14.79
N TRP A 199 -9.85 -6.46 14.70
CA TRP A 199 -10.06 -5.58 15.85
C TRP A 199 -10.82 -6.29 16.97
N GLU A 200 -11.96 -6.89 16.64
CA GLU A 200 -12.77 -7.63 17.61
C GLU A 200 -12.05 -8.88 18.14
N HIS A 201 -11.35 -9.63 17.29
CA HIS A 201 -10.59 -10.81 17.72
C HIS A 201 -9.51 -10.45 18.74
N VAL A 202 -8.71 -9.42 18.45
CA VAL A 202 -7.60 -8.99 19.31
C VAL A 202 -8.13 -8.35 20.61
N ARG A 203 -9.26 -7.62 20.55
CA ARG A 203 -9.95 -7.06 21.72
C ARG A 203 -10.45 -8.12 22.70
N LEU A 204 -10.92 -9.26 22.19
CA LEU A 204 -11.46 -10.36 23.01
C LEU A 204 -10.37 -11.21 23.68
N LYS A 205 -9.09 -11.07 23.30
CA LYS A 205 -7.98 -11.81 23.91
C LYS A 205 -7.43 -11.10 25.15
N LYS A 206 -7.04 -11.88 26.17
CA LYS A 206 -6.46 -11.37 27.43
C LYS A 206 -5.22 -10.50 27.22
N HIS A 207 -4.37 -10.84 26.24
CA HIS A 207 -3.15 -10.10 25.92
C HIS A 207 -3.38 -9.12 24.76
N PHE A 208 -4.34 -8.22 24.95
CA PHE A 208 -4.69 -7.20 23.97
C PHE A 208 -3.55 -6.18 23.80
N ASN A 209 -2.93 -6.15 22.62
CA ASN A 209 -1.92 -5.14 22.30
C ASN A 209 -2.57 -3.81 21.90
N ARG A 210 -3.07 -3.09 22.92
CA ARG A 210 -3.68 -1.75 22.83
C ARG A 210 -2.86 -0.75 22.00
N PRO A 211 -1.57 -0.50 22.31
CA PRO A 211 -0.83 0.56 21.63
C PRO A 211 -0.63 0.27 20.15
N LEU A 212 -0.38 -1.00 19.76
CA LEU A 212 -0.24 -1.34 18.35
C LEU A 212 -1.54 -1.12 17.57
N MET A 213 -2.69 -1.48 18.16
CA MET A 213 -3.98 -1.35 17.49
C MET A 213 -4.45 0.11 17.40
N LEU A 214 -4.22 0.90 18.44
CA LEU A 214 -4.44 2.35 18.40
C LEU A 214 -3.53 3.03 17.38
N GLY A 215 -2.25 2.65 17.34
CA GLY A 215 -1.29 3.16 16.35
C GLY A 215 -1.70 2.82 14.92
N ALA A 216 -2.13 1.59 14.66
CA ALA A 216 -2.62 1.15 13.35
C ALA A 216 -3.87 1.93 12.90
N THR A 217 -4.81 2.13 13.82
CA THR A 217 -6.04 2.90 13.59
C THR A 217 -5.73 4.37 13.35
N GLY A 218 -4.86 4.98 14.16
CA GLY A 218 -4.40 6.35 13.98
C GLY A 218 -3.69 6.55 12.64
N ALA A 219 -2.80 5.64 12.25
CA ALA A 219 -2.12 5.67 10.95
C ALA A 219 -3.11 5.53 9.79
N PHE A 220 -4.11 4.65 9.90
CA PHE A 220 -5.16 4.50 8.89
C PHE A 220 -6.00 5.78 8.74
N LEU A 221 -6.44 6.38 9.86
CA LEU A 221 -7.23 7.61 9.85
C LEU A 221 -6.42 8.78 9.31
N LEU A 222 -5.15 8.91 9.73
CA LEU A 222 -4.25 9.97 9.27
C LEU A 222 -3.99 9.88 7.77
N THR A 223 -3.58 8.71 7.28
CA THR A 223 -3.30 8.52 5.85
C THR A 223 -4.56 8.68 4.99
N SER A 224 -5.71 8.20 5.47
CA SER A 224 -6.99 8.40 4.79
C SER A 224 -7.42 9.86 4.79
N GLY A 225 -7.27 10.55 5.92
CA GLY A 225 -7.60 11.97 6.09
C GLY A 225 -6.76 12.86 5.17
N ILE A 226 -5.43 12.69 5.17
CA ILE A 226 -4.53 13.44 4.26
C ILE A 226 -4.93 13.21 2.80
N ARG A 227 -5.26 11.97 2.43
CA ARG A 227 -5.65 11.64 1.06
C ARG A 227 -6.96 12.28 0.64
N TYR A 228 -8.01 12.17 1.46
CA TYR A 228 -9.29 12.77 1.15
C TYR A 228 -9.21 14.29 1.18
N ALA A 229 -8.46 14.87 2.12
CA ALA A 229 -8.18 16.30 2.15
C ALA A 229 -7.44 16.75 0.88
N HIS A 230 -6.39 16.05 0.45
CA HIS A 230 -5.68 16.35 -0.79
C HIS A 230 -6.59 16.19 -2.02
N GLN A 231 -7.43 15.15 -2.05
CA GLN A 231 -8.39 14.94 -3.13
C GLN A 231 -9.41 16.09 -3.18
N VAL A 232 -10.01 16.47 -2.06
CA VAL A 232 -10.95 17.60 -1.97
C VAL A 232 -10.27 18.90 -2.38
N TYR A 233 -9.08 19.16 -1.85
CA TYR A 233 -8.30 20.36 -2.16
C TYR A 233 -7.99 20.48 -3.67
N GLN A 234 -7.59 19.38 -4.31
CA GLN A 234 -7.26 19.38 -5.74
C GLN A 234 -8.49 19.39 -6.65
N ASN A 235 -9.65 18.91 -6.19
CA ASN A 235 -10.85 18.83 -7.01
C ASN A 235 -11.76 20.06 -6.83
N ILE A 236 -11.72 20.73 -5.69
CA ILE A 236 -12.59 21.86 -5.35
C ILE A 236 -11.75 23.11 -5.09
N SER A 237 -12.00 24.16 -5.88
CA SER A 237 -11.53 25.51 -5.59
C SER A 237 -12.71 26.44 -5.36
N TRP A 238 -12.48 27.51 -4.60
CA TRP A 238 -13.51 28.51 -4.31
C TRP A 238 -13.10 29.82 -4.96
N ASN A 239 -14.00 30.43 -5.73
CA ASN A 239 -13.79 31.76 -6.30
C ASN A 239 -14.97 32.68 -5.94
N ARG A 240 -14.94 33.94 -6.40
CA ARG A 240 -16.01 34.93 -6.14
C ARG A 240 -17.37 34.52 -6.70
N SER A 241 -17.43 33.54 -7.60
CA SER A 241 -18.64 33.02 -8.25
C SER A 241 -19.10 31.67 -7.68
N GLY A 242 -18.47 31.18 -6.60
CA GLY A 242 -18.81 29.93 -5.92
C GLY A 242 -17.78 28.80 -6.11
N PRO A 243 -18.15 27.54 -5.76
CA PRO A 243 -17.26 26.40 -5.89
C PRO A 243 -17.03 26.01 -7.36
N GLN A 244 -15.77 25.95 -7.77
CA GLN A 244 -15.33 25.41 -9.04
C GLN A 244 -14.83 23.97 -8.86
N MET A 245 -15.40 23.07 -9.66
CA MET A 245 -15.00 21.67 -9.75
C MET A 245 -14.32 21.41 -11.09
N ILE A 246 -13.59 20.30 -11.18
CA ILE A 246 -13.06 19.81 -12.46
C ILE A 246 -14.24 19.57 -13.42
N ARG A 247 -14.17 20.15 -14.61
CA ARG A 247 -15.22 20.01 -15.64
C ARG A 247 -14.61 19.44 -16.92
N VAL A 248 -15.36 18.57 -17.57
CA VAL A 248 -15.07 18.15 -18.94
C VAL A 248 -15.48 19.30 -19.86
N VAL A 249 -14.52 19.85 -20.60
CA VAL A 249 -14.73 20.95 -21.55
C VAL A 249 -15.09 20.40 -22.92
N ARG A 250 -14.35 19.37 -23.35
CA ARG A 250 -14.48 18.78 -24.67
C ARG A 250 -14.35 17.26 -24.57
N THR A 251 -15.18 16.57 -25.33
CA THR A 251 -15.12 15.13 -25.50
C THR A 251 -15.02 14.86 -26.99
N GLU A 252 -13.91 14.26 -27.42
CA GLU A 252 -13.70 13.92 -28.82
C GLU A 252 -13.52 12.42 -28.98
N ARG A 253 -14.17 11.87 -30.01
CA ARG A 253 -13.99 10.47 -30.38
C ARG A 253 -13.08 10.41 -31.61
N LEU A 254 -11.85 9.97 -31.41
CA LEU A 254 -10.88 9.72 -32.49
C LEU A 254 -10.89 8.21 -32.79
N GLY A 255 -11.76 7.79 -33.72
CA GLY A 255 -11.94 6.38 -34.06
C GLY A 255 -12.42 5.54 -32.87
N SER A 256 -11.58 4.61 -32.40
CA SER A 256 -11.83 3.79 -31.20
C SER A 256 -11.37 4.45 -29.90
N SER A 257 -10.73 5.62 -29.95
CA SER A 257 -10.16 6.30 -28.79
C SER A 257 -11.03 7.49 -28.36
N LEU A 258 -11.13 7.70 -27.04
CA LEU A 258 -11.85 8.82 -26.44
C LEU A 258 -10.83 9.81 -25.85
N VAL A 259 -10.87 11.06 -26.30
CA VAL A 259 -10.07 12.16 -25.77
C VAL A 259 -10.96 13.05 -24.91
N LEU A 260 -10.55 13.27 -23.67
CA LEU A 260 -11.26 14.09 -22.69
C LEU A 260 -10.40 15.30 -22.35
N GLU A 261 -10.92 16.50 -22.62
CA GLU A 261 -10.31 17.75 -22.21
C GLU A 261 -10.89 18.18 -20.86
N LEU A 262 -10.03 18.28 -19.84
CA LEU A 262 -10.43 18.60 -18.47
C LEU A 262 -9.95 20.00 -18.09
N LYS A 263 -10.88 20.85 -17.64
CA LYS A 263 -10.54 22.09 -16.96
C LYS A 263 -10.36 21.81 -15.47
N LEU A 264 -9.12 21.90 -15.00
CA LEU A 264 -8.76 21.69 -13.61
C LEU A 264 -9.20 22.88 -12.75
N SER A 265 -9.59 22.62 -11.50
CA SER A 265 -9.99 23.66 -10.56
C SER A 265 -8.80 24.39 -9.91
N ARG A 266 -7.61 23.77 -9.93
CA ARG A 266 -6.33 24.33 -9.47
C ARG A 266 -5.21 23.97 -10.43
N ALA A 267 -4.12 24.75 -10.40
CA ALA A 267 -2.92 24.47 -11.17
C ALA A 267 -2.27 23.17 -10.65
N TRP A 268 -1.99 22.24 -11.56
CA TRP A 268 -1.28 21.00 -11.27
C TRP A 268 0.12 21.05 -11.86
N ALA A 269 1.12 20.63 -11.08
CA ALA A 269 2.45 20.35 -11.61
C ALA A 269 2.42 18.98 -12.31
N ILE A 270 2.17 18.99 -13.62
CA ILE A 270 2.06 17.78 -14.44
C ILE A 270 3.45 17.39 -14.95
N VAL A 271 3.78 16.10 -14.84
CA VAL A 271 5.02 15.52 -15.35
C VAL A 271 4.73 14.65 -16.59
N PRO A 272 5.56 14.67 -17.64
CA PRO A 272 5.41 13.78 -18.79
C PRO A 272 5.27 12.30 -18.38
N GLY A 273 4.32 11.57 -18.98
CA GLY A 273 4.05 10.16 -18.68
C GLY A 273 3.21 9.92 -17.41
N GLN A 274 2.72 10.97 -16.76
CA GLN A 274 1.81 10.87 -15.62
C GLN A 274 0.42 10.41 -16.07
N HIS A 275 -0.25 9.64 -15.20
CA HIS A 275 -1.65 9.23 -15.37
C HIS A 275 -2.50 9.82 -14.23
N VAL A 276 -3.78 10.00 -14.52
CA VAL A 276 -4.78 10.50 -13.59
C VAL A 276 -5.89 9.48 -13.44
N TYR A 277 -6.39 9.30 -12.22
CA TYR A 277 -7.55 8.45 -11.99
C TYR A 277 -8.80 9.32 -12.09
N LEU A 278 -9.64 9.04 -13.07
CA LEU A 278 -10.90 9.77 -13.26
C LEU A 278 -12.07 8.91 -12.78
N THR A 279 -13.00 9.58 -12.10
CA THR A 279 -14.33 9.07 -11.82
C THR A 279 -15.31 10.02 -12.44
N ILE A 280 -16.07 9.54 -13.42
CA ILE A 280 -17.12 10.34 -14.03
C ILE A 280 -18.36 10.20 -13.15
N LEU A 281 -18.82 11.32 -12.60
CA LEU A 281 -19.97 11.37 -11.70
C LEU A 281 -21.29 11.31 -12.49
N THR A 282 -21.51 10.22 -13.22
CA THR A 282 -22.77 9.96 -13.93
C THR A 282 -23.47 8.76 -13.30
N TRP A 283 -24.78 8.89 -13.08
CA TRP A 283 -25.61 7.86 -12.46
C TRP A 283 -25.89 6.64 -13.38
N ARG A 284 -25.56 6.74 -14.68
CA ARG A 284 -25.63 5.60 -15.60
C ARG A 284 -24.49 4.60 -15.32
N GLU A 285 -24.84 3.32 -15.36
CA GLU A 285 -23.89 2.18 -15.33
C GLU A 285 -22.97 2.11 -14.11
N PHE A 286 -23.37 2.66 -12.95
CA PHE A 286 -22.50 2.71 -11.76
C PHE A 286 -21.12 3.34 -12.02
N SER A 287 -21.01 4.23 -13.01
CA SER A 287 -19.76 4.92 -13.39
C SER A 287 -19.12 5.68 -12.22
N VAL A 288 -19.91 6.07 -11.21
CA VAL A 288 -19.43 6.70 -9.97
C VAL A 288 -18.52 5.80 -9.13
N LEU A 289 -18.59 4.48 -9.32
CA LEU A 289 -17.77 3.50 -8.60
C LEU A 289 -16.49 3.15 -9.38
N GLN A 290 -16.44 3.47 -10.67
CA GLN A 290 -15.34 3.16 -11.56
C GLN A 290 -14.23 4.23 -11.46
N ARG A 291 -12.99 3.77 -11.29
CA ARG A 291 -11.79 4.62 -11.17
C ARG A 291 -10.76 4.14 -12.17
N HIS A 292 -10.79 4.69 -13.37
CA HIS A 292 -9.88 4.27 -14.42
C HIS A 292 -8.68 5.22 -14.55
N PRO A 293 -7.47 4.68 -14.72
CA PRO A 293 -6.30 5.49 -15.03
C PRO A 293 -6.35 5.94 -16.49
N PHE A 294 -6.24 7.24 -16.72
CA PHE A 294 -6.08 7.85 -18.04
C PHE A 294 -4.71 8.51 -18.13
N MET A 295 -4.01 8.29 -19.23
CA MET A 295 -2.73 8.93 -19.48
C MET A 295 -2.96 10.39 -19.89
N ILE A 296 -2.18 11.31 -19.33
CA ILE A 296 -2.20 12.70 -19.78
C ILE A 296 -1.43 12.77 -21.10
N THR A 297 -2.11 13.18 -22.17
CA THR A 297 -1.51 13.31 -23.51
C THR A 297 -1.00 14.71 -23.80
N TRP A 298 -1.61 15.74 -23.19
CA TRP A 298 -1.19 17.14 -23.29
C TRP A 298 -1.68 17.96 -22.09
N TRP A 299 -1.10 19.12 -21.85
CA TRP A 299 -1.57 20.10 -20.86
C TRP A 299 -1.23 21.52 -21.32
N GLN A 300 -2.07 22.47 -20.95
CA GLN A 300 -1.85 23.89 -21.21
C GLN A 300 -2.11 24.70 -19.93
N SER A 301 -1.16 25.56 -19.58
CA SER A 301 -1.35 26.53 -18.50
C SER A 301 -2.16 27.71 -19.03
N ILE A 302 -3.31 28.00 -18.41
CA ILE A 302 -4.11 29.18 -18.77
C ILE A 302 -3.44 30.42 -18.14
N PRO A 303 -2.95 31.40 -18.92
CA PRO A 303 -2.39 32.62 -18.38
C PRO A 303 -3.47 33.39 -17.59
N GLY A 304 -3.23 33.67 -16.31
CA GLY A 304 -4.15 34.42 -15.43
C GLY A 304 -4.88 33.59 -14.35
N GLY A 305 -4.66 32.27 -14.28
CA GLY A 305 -4.96 31.51 -13.06
C GLY A 305 -3.93 31.87 -12.00
N ILE A 306 -4.35 32.24 -10.79
CA ILE A 306 -3.47 32.72 -9.70
C ILE A 306 -2.36 31.70 -9.43
N THR A 307 -1.22 31.91 -10.06
CA THR A 307 0.06 31.31 -9.74
C THR A 307 0.61 32.09 -8.56
N MET A 308 0.55 31.50 -7.37
CA MET A 308 1.55 31.80 -6.35
C MET A 308 2.87 31.21 -6.85
N GLU A 309 3.59 31.94 -7.70
CA GLU A 309 4.99 31.63 -8.00
C GLU A 309 5.85 31.96 -6.78
N PRO A 310 6.78 31.09 -6.38
CA PRO A 310 8.00 31.52 -5.72
C PRO A 310 8.85 32.21 -6.79
N GLY A 311 9.01 33.52 -6.65
CA GLY A 311 9.62 34.37 -7.67
C GLY A 311 11.03 33.94 -8.04
N LEU A 312 11.30 34.00 -9.34
CA LEU A 312 12.60 34.38 -9.89
C LEU A 312 12.32 35.11 -11.21
N ALA A 313 12.13 36.43 -11.07
CA ALA A 313 12.08 37.35 -12.19
C ALA A 313 13.47 37.45 -12.83
N GLY A 314 13.48 37.38 -14.16
CA GLY A 314 14.36 38.20 -15.00
C GLY A 314 15.73 37.65 -15.34
N ALA A 315 15.90 37.28 -16.60
CA ALA A 315 16.78 38.04 -17.50
C ALA A 315 16.46 37.68 -18.95
N ARG A 316 16.00 38.68 -19.70
CA ARG A 316 16.07 38.70 -21.17
C ARG A 316 17.49 39.09 -21.56
N GLY A 317 17.98 38.50 -22.64
CA GLY A 317 19.29 38.74 -23.26
C GLY A 317 19.63 37.57 -24.16
#